data_AF-A0A0P1MVL7-F1
#
_entry.id   AF-A0A0P1MVL7-F1
#
_cell.length_a   1.000
_cell.length_b   1.000
_cell.length_c   1.000
_cell.angle_alpha   90.00
_cell.angle_beta   90.00
_cell.angle_gamma   90.00
#
_symmetry.space_group_name_H-M   'P 1'
#
loop_
_entity.id
_entity.type
_entity.pdbx_description
1 polymer ?
#
loop_
_entity_poly.entity_id
_entity_poly.type
_entity_poly.pdbx_seq_one_letter_code
_entity_poly.pdbx_strand_id
1 'polypeptide(L)'
;MVMGKGGLVAYLGTNDASEVERRINSGDEYAREVYEAMAYQIAKEIGAMSTVLKGKIDAIVLTGGLANSKMLVDWIIERVSFIAPVLVFPGEDEMRALALGVLRVLKGEEQALEYPGH
;
A
#
# COMPACT_ATOMS: atom_id res chain seq x y z
N MET A 1 -5.92 -12.57 -17.12
CA MET A 1 -4.96 -11.58 -16.56
C MET A 1 -5.02 -10.31 -17.39
N VAL A 2 -5.58 -9.23 -16.86
CA VAL A 2 -5.49 -7.89 -17.46
C VAL A 2 -4.18 -7.29 -16.97
N MET A 3 -3.04 -7.69 -17.54
CA MET A 3 -1.75 -7.06 -17.20
C MET A 3 -1.70 -5.67 -17.85
N GLY A 4 -1.48 -4.64 -17.04
CA GLY A 4 -1.18 -3.27 -17.48
C GLY A 4 -2.36 -2.41 -17.98
N LYS A 5 -3.58 -2.96 -18.09
CA LYS A 5 -4.78 -2.22 -18.56
C LYS A 5 -5.90 -2.15 -17.54
N GLY A 6 -5.58 -2.31 -16.25
CA GLY A 6 -6.52 -2.22 -15.13
C GLY A 6 -6.20 -1.03 -14.22
N GLY A 7 -7.04 -0.80 -13.21
CA GLY A 7 -6.80 0.25 -12.20
C GLY A 7 -6.74 1.65 -12.80
N LEU A 8 -5.91 2.53 -12.21
CA LEU A 8 -5.78 3.93 -12.65
C LEU A 8 -5.44 4.06 -14.13
N VAL A 9 -4.68 3.14 -14.71
CA VAL A 9 -4.34 3.16 -16.14
C VAL A 9 -5.59 3.02 -17.01
N ALA A 10 -6.53 2.15 -16.62
CA ALA A 10 -7.75 1.91 -17.37
C ALA A 10 -8.69 3.13 -17.39
N TYR A 11 -8.76 3.84 -16.26
CA TYR A 11 -9.69 4.96 -16.07
C TYR A 11 -9.06 6.31 -16.48
N LEU A 12 -7.80 6.54 -16.12
CA LEU A 12 -7.14 7.85 -16.21
C LEU A 12 -5.98 7.89 -17.21
N GLY A 13 -5.59 6.73 -17.77
CA GLY A 13 -4.49 6.62 -18.73
C GLY A 13 -3.10 6.74 -18.09
N THR A 14 -2.99 6.74 -16.76
CA THR A 14 -1.73 6.89 -16.03
C THR A 14 -1.71 5.99 -14.79
N ASN A 15 -0.53 5.58 -14.37
CA ASN A 15 -0.26 4.92 -13.08
C ASN A 15 0.53 5.83 -12.12
N ASP A 16 0.84 7.07 -12.51
CA ASP A 16 1.55 8.03 -11.66
C ASP A 16 0.55 8.76 -10.75
N ALA A 17 0.60 8.44 -9.46
CA ALA A 17 -0.19 9.12 -8.43
C ALA A 17 0.02 10.64 -8.41
N SER A 18 1.25 11.11 -8.66
CA SER A 18 1.57 12.53 -8.68
C SER A 18 0.87 13.25 -9.83
N GLU A 19 0.71 12.57 -10.97
CA GLU A 19 -0.06 13.09 -12.10
C GLU A 19 -1.55 13.16 -11.78
N VAL A 20 -2.10 12.11 -11.18
CA VAL A 20 -3.51 12.07 -10.77
C VAL A 20 -3.81 13.20 -9.78
N GLU A 21 -2.98 13.40 -8.76
CA GLU A 21 -3.12 14.51 -7.81
C GLU A 21 -3.07 15.89 -8.50
N ARG A 22 -2.18 16.10 -9.48
CA ARG A 22 -2.14 17.35 -10.25
C ARG A 22 -3.45 17.58 -11.02
N ARG A 23 -4.04 16.54 -11.60
CA ARG A 23 -5.33 16.64 -12.30
C ARG A 23 -6.44 17.02 -11.32
N ILE A 24 -6.51 16.37 -10.17
CA ILE A 24 -7.49 16.67 -9.11
C ILE A 24 -7.35 18.12 -8.64
N ASN A 25 -6.14 18.58 -8.35
CA ASN A 25 -5.88 19.95 -7.93
C ASN A 25 -6.20 21.00 -9.03
N SER A 26 -6.28 20.57 -10.28
CA SER A 26 -6.69 21.39 -11.43
C SER A 26 -8.20 21.34 -11.71
N GLY A 27 -8.99 20.63 -10.88
CA GLY A 27 -10.44 20.53 -11.00
C GLY A 27 -10.95 19.34 -11.82
N ASP A 28 -10.13 18.32 -12.08
CA ASP A 28 -10.58 17.07 -12.71
C ASP A 28 -11.35 16.20 -11.69
N GLU A 29 -12.66 16.37 -11.65
CA GLU A 29 -13.56 15.62 -10.76
C GLU A 29 -13.57 14.11 -11.07
N TYR A 30 -13.38 13.72 -12.34
CA TYR A 30 -13.35 12.29 -12.68
C TYR A 30 -12.09 11.61 -12.14
N ALA A 31 -10.94 12.28 -12.23
CA ALA A 31 -9.72 11.82 -11.59
C ALA A 31 -9.90 11.69 -10.07
N ARG A 32 -10.61 12.65 -9.45
CA ARG A 32 -10.92 12.62 -8.02
C ARG A 32 -11.78 11.41 -7.66
N GLU A 33 -12.89 11.19 -8.35
CA GLU A 33 -13.79 10.06 -8.11
C GLU A 33 -13.05 8.72 -8.20
N VAL A 34 -12.23 8.52 -9.24
CA VAL A 34 -11.48 7.29 -9.44
C VAL A 34 -10.41 7.10 -8.35
N TYR A 35 -9.69 8.17 -7.99
CA TYR A 35 -8.63 8.10 -6.99
C TYR A 35 -9.18 7.90 -5.57
N GLU A 36 -10.29 8.55 -5.25
CA GLU A 36 -11.01 8.34 -3.98
C GLU A 36 -11.62 6.94 -3.91
N ALA A 37 -12.13 6.40 -5.02
CA ALA A 37 -12.60 5.02 -5.08
C ALA A 37 -11.48 4.01 -4.79
N MET A 38 -10.23 4.30 -5.20
CA MET A 38 -9.07 3.50 -4.84
C MET A 38 -8.80 3.56 -3.32
N ALA A 39 -8.82 4.76 -2.73
CA ALA A 39 -8.69 4.95 -1.28
C ALA A 39 -9.77 4.17 -0.50
N TYR A 40 -11.01 4.23 -0.98
CA TYR A 40 -12.16 3.53 -0.42
C TYR A 40 -11.97 2.01 -0.42
N GLN A 41 -11.52 1.43 -1.53
CA GLN A 41 -11.26 -0.01 -1.61
C GLN A 41 -10.14 -0.43 -0.65
N ILE A 42 -9.05 0.33 -0.58
CA ILE A 42 -7.94 0.06 0.37
C ILE A 42 -8.46 0.07 1.81
N ALA A 43 -9.23 1.09 2.18
CA ALA A 43 -9.83 1.20 3.52
C ALA A 43 -10.76 0.02 3.83
N LYS A 44 -11.55 -0.42 2.84
CA LYS A 44 -12.46 -1.57 2.98
C LYS A 44 -11.70 -2.88 3.22
N GLU A 45 -10.59 -3.10 2.52
CA GLU A 45 -9.75 -4.29 2.74
C GLU A 45 -9.06 -4.27 4.11
N ILE A 46 -8.60 -3.10 4.57
CA ILE A 46 -8.11 -2.92 5.96
C ILE A 46 -9.22 -3.27 6.97
N GLY A 47 -10.43 -2.75 6.75
CA GLY A 47 -11.60 -3.08 7.56
C GLY A 47 -11.92 -4.57 7.55
N ALA A 48 -11.82 -5.25 6.41
CA ALA A 48 -12.02 -6.69 6.32
C ALA A 48 -11.00 -7.47 7.16
N MET A 49 -9.72 -7.10 7.09
CA MET A 49 -8.65 -7.72 7.88
C MET A 49 -8.81 -7.50 9.39
N SER A 50 -9.51 -6.44 9.80
CA SER A 50 -9.81 -6.23 11.22
C SER A 50 -10.58 -7.40 11.85
N THR A 51 -11.46 -8.03 11.08
CA THR A 51 -12.25 -9.18 11.53
C THR A 51 -11.40 -10.45 11.66
N VAL A 52 -10.40 -10.61 10.78
CA VAL A 52 -9.44 -11.74 10.80
C VAL A 52 -8.64 -11.73 12.10
N LEU A 53 -8.21 -10.53 12.54
CA LEU A 53 -7.51 -10.33 13.80
C LEU A 53 -8.45 -10.16 15.01
N LYS A 54 -9.76 -10.39 14.83
CA LYS A 54 -10.78 -10.27 15.89
C LYS A 54 -10.77 -8.89 16.58
N GLY A 55 -10.47 -7.84 15.82
CA GLY A 55 -10.33 -6.47 16.32
C GLY A 55 -9.11 -6.22 17.21
N LYS A 56 -8.22 -7.21 17.42
CA LYS A 56 -7.01 -7.08 18.23
C LYS A 56 -5.86 -6.62 17.35
N ILE A 57 -5.81 -5.32 17.08
CA ILE A 57 -4.88 -4.72 16.11
C ILE A 57 -4.06 -3.68 16.85
N ASP A 58 -2.73 -3.86 16.85
CA ASP A 58 -1.82 -2.90 17.48
C ASP A 58 -1.62 -1.65 16.62
N ALA A 59 -1.51 -1.82 15.30
CA ALA A 59 -1.37 -0.74 14.34
C ALA A 59 -1.79 -1.17 12.93
N ILE A 60 -2.15 -0.19 12.10
CA ILE A 60 -2.29 -0.32 10.65
C ILE A 60 -1.07 0.33 10.01
N VAL A 61 -0.38 -0.39 9.12
CA VAL A 61 0.83 0.13 8.44
C VAL A 61 0.52 0.42 6.98
N LEU A 62 0.71 1.67 6.57
CA LEU A 62 0.68 2.10 5.17
C LEU A 62 2.12 2.22 4.66
N THR A 63 2.47 1.39 3.69
CA THR A 63 3.80 1.33 3.08
C THR A 63 3.68 1.23 1.55
N GLY A 64 4.80 1.10 0.84
CA GLY A 64 4.81 1.05 -0.62
C GLY A 64 4.97 2.43 -1.27
N GLY A 65 5.16 2.45 -2.59
CA GLY A 65 5.35 3.70 -3.35
C GLY A 65 4.21 4.71 -3.18
N LEU A 66 2.95 4.24 -3.16
CA LEU A 66 1.75 5.08 -3.01
C LEU A 66 1.61 5.73 -1.63
N ALA A 67 2.32 5.25 -0.61
CA ALA A 67 2.31 5.89 0.71
C ALA A 67 3.02 7.27 0.72
N ASN A 68 3.65 7.68 -0.38
CA ASN A 68 4.12 9.05 -0.59
C ASN A 68 2.99 10.03 -0.95
N SER A 69 1.83 9.53 -1.42
CA SER A 69 0.67 10.36 -1.72
C SER A 69 -0.02 10.76 -0.42
N LYS A 70 0.15 12.01 0.00
CA LYS A 70 -0.54 12.53 1.19
C LYS A 70 -2.06 12.51 1.01
N MET A 71 -2.55 12.86 -0.17
CA MET A 71 -3.98 12.89 -0.48
C MET A 71 -4.62 11.51 -0.30
N LEU A 72 -4.01 10.47 -0.88
CA LEU A 72 -4.48 9.10 -0.75
C LEU A 72 -4.40 8.61 0.70
N VAL A 73 -3.26 8.84 1.36
CA VAL A 73 -3.02 8.41 2.73
C VAL A 73 -4.02 9.04 3.69
N ASP A 74 -4.28 10.35 3.59
CA ASP A 74 -5.25 11.04 4.44
C ASP A 74 -6.65 10.44 4.29
N TRP A 75 -7.10 10.18 3.06
CA TRP A 75 -8.41 9.56 2.80
C TRP A 75 -8.54 8.15 3.36
N ILE A 76 -7.46 7.36 3.35
CA ILE A 76 -7.44 6.04 3.98
C ILE A 76 -7.50 6.20 5.50
N ILE A 77 -6.65 7.04 6.09
CA ILE A 77 -6.56 7.27 7.55
C ILE A 77 -7.91 7.71 8.12
N GLU A 78 -8.59 8.64 7.45
CA GLU A 78 -9.92 9.11 7.85
C GLU A 78 -10.91 7.95 8.05
N ARG A 79 -10.82 6.93 7.20
CA ARG A 79 -11.74 5.79 7.19
C ARG A 79 -11.35 4.68 8.16
N VAL A 80 -10.06 4.52 8.49
CA VAL A 80 -9.57 3.33 9.23
C VAL A 80 -8.99 3.64 10.61
N SER A 81 -8.76 4.91 10.96
CA SER A 81 -8.15 5.30 12.24
C SER A 81 -8.98 4.94 13.47
N PHE A 82 -10.29 4.69 13.32
CA PHE A 82 -11.13 4.17 14.41
C PHE A 82 -10.79 2.73 14.81
N ILE A 83 -10.10 1.98 13.93
CA ILE A 83 -9.74 0.58 14.14
C ILE A 83 -8.48 0.46 15.00
N ALA A 84 -7.43 1.20 14.67
CA ALA A 84 -6.14 1.21 15.35
C ALA A 84 -5.28 2.43 14.91
N PRO A 85 -4.20 2.77 15.64
CA PRO A 85 -3.23 3.77 15.19
C PRO A 85 -2.68 3.45 13.80
N VAL A 86 -2.58 4.46 12.93
CA VAL A 86 -2.04 4.30 11.57
C VAL A 86 -0.62 4.82 11.52
N LEU A 87 0.32 3.99 11.05
CA LEU A 87 1.72 4.31 10.84
C LEU A 87 2.02 4.35 9.35
N VAL A 88 2.72 5.39 8.90
CA VAL A 88 3.04 5.58 7.48
C VAL A 88 4.54 5.48 7.28
N PHE A 89 4.98 4.50 6.49
CA PHE A 89 6.37 4.25 6.13
C PHE A 89 6.50 4.21 4.60
N PRO A 90 6.69 5.37 3.94
CA PRO A 90 6.73 5.44 2.49
C PRO A 90 7.91 4.67 1.90
N GLY A 91 7.67 4.01 0.76
CA GLY A 91 8.70 3.28 0.01
C GLY A 91 8.83 1.81 0.38
N GLU A 92 9.78 1.16 -0.28
CA GLU A 92 10.01 -0.29 -0.26
C GLU A 92 11.54 -0.45 -0.17
N ASP A 93 12.10 -0.61 1.02
CA ASP A 93 13.57 -0.74 1.23
C ASP A 93 14.05 -2.16 0.84
N GLU A 94 13.72 -2.58 -0.38
CA GLU A 94 13.85 -3.96 -0.86
C GLU A 94 15.29 -4.44 -0.87
N MET A 95 16.20 -3.64 -1.44
CA MET A 95 17.61 -4.00 -1.54
C MET A 95 18.25 -4.20 -0.17
N ARG A 96 17.89 -3.37 0.81
CA ARG A 96 18.35 -3.52 2.18
C ARG A 96 17.69 -4.71 2.86
N ALA A 97 16.39 -4.94 2.65
CA ALA A 97 15.70 -6.11 3.20
C ALA A 97 16.34 -7.42 2.72
N LEU A 98 16.68 -7.51 1.43
CA LEU A 98 17.41 -8.64 0.84
C LEU A 98 18.80 -8.80 1.47
N ALA A 99 19.59 -7.73 1.52
CA ALA A 99 20.94 -7.76 2.09
C ALA A 99 20.93 -8.16 3.57
N LEU A 100 19.99 -7.63 4.35
CA LEU A 100 19.82 -7.97 5.77
C LEU A 100 19.33 -9.40 5.96
N GLY A 101 18.47 -9.92 5.08
CA GLY A 101 18.06 -11.32 5.08
C GLY A 101 19.25 -12.27 4.94
N VAL A 102 20.10 -12.03 3.94
CA VAL A 102 21.33 -12.82 3.74
C VAL A 102 22.28 -12.67 4.93
N LEU A 103 22.44 -11.46 5.47
CA LEU A 103 23.32 -11.21 6.61
C LEU A 103 22.90 -12.00 7.85
N ARG A 104 21.60 -12.14 8.13
CA ARG A 104 21.09 -12.94 9.27
C ARG A 104 21.46 -14.42 9.13
N VAL A 105 21.38 -14.97 7.92
CA VAL A 105 21.82 -16.34 7.63
C VAL A 105 23.33 -16.49 7.85
N LEU A 106 24.14 -15.56 7.32
CA LEU A 106 25.59 -15.60 7.48
C LEU A 106 26.05 -15.48 8.93
N LYS A 107 25.26 -14.82 9.79
CA LYS A 107 25.52 -14.70 11.24
C LYS A 107 24.95 -15.86 12.07
N GLY A 108 24.18 -16.76 11.47
CA GLY A 108 23.49 -17.83 12.21
C GLY A 108 22.30 -17.35 13.04
N GLU A 109 21.79 -16.14 12.79
CA GLU A 109 20.57 -15.60 13.42
C GLU A 109 19.29 -16.18 12.79
N GLU A 110 19.38 -16.66 11.54
CA GLU A 110 18.30 -17.27 10.78
C GLU A 110 18.83 -18.50 10.03
N GLN A 111 18.04 -19.58 9.92
CA GLN A 111 18.40 -20.75 9.11
C GLN A 111 17.99 -20.54 7.66
N ALA A 112 18.89 -20.83 6.72
CA ALA A 112 18.55 -20.85 5.30
C ALA A 112 17.51 -21.96 5.04
N LEU A 113 16.45 -21.62 4.32
CA LEU A 113 15.45 -22.57 3.86
C LEU A 113 15.84 -23.15 2.50
N GLU A 114 15.67 -24.45 2.32
CA GLU A 114 15.82 -25.11 1.04
C GLU A 114 14.48 -25.15 0.31
N TYR A 115 14.46 -24.70 -0.94
CA TYR A 115 13.28 -24.80 -1.79
C TYR A 115 13.19 -26.22 -2.36
N PRO A 116 12.12 -27.01 -2.08
CA PRO A 116 12.04 -28.38 -2.55
C PRO A 116 12.02 -28.48 -4.08
N GLY A 117 12.89 -29.30 -4.66
CA GLY A 117 12.95 -29.55 -6.11
C GLY A 117 14.27 -29.17 -6.80
N HIS A 118 15.29 -28.81 -6.02
CA HIS A 118 16.68 -28.66 -6.47
C HIS A 118 17.60 -29.59 -5.68
#